data_AF-A0A359D5E3-F1
#
_entry.id   AF-A0A359D5E3-F1
#
_cell.length_a   1.000
_cell.length_b   1.000
_cell.length_c   1.000
_cell.angle_alpha   90.00
_cell.angle_beta   90.00
_cell.angle_gamma   90.00
#
_symmetry.space_group_name_H-M   'P 1'
#
loop_
_entity.id
_entity.type
_entity.pdbx_description
1 polymer ?
#
loop_
_entity_poly.entity_id
_entity_poly.type
_entity_poly.pdbx_seq_one_letter_code
_entity_poly.pdbx_strand_id
1 'polypeptide(L)'
;GYILPSDMNLVRLVYSADEAAEEIAQFYRNFHSSRWLKDRFVIRLNHRLSEATMRQLNRDFIGLCKNGDFQQQPYCESEQDEPELAPLTRLAFVFNGRDHGRLRELLNLINQPQHWATPPG
;
A
#
# COMPACT_ATOMS: atom_id res chain seq x y z
N GLY A 1 -5.63 -4.27 -25.39
CA GLY A 1 -4.45 -5.17 -25.35
C GLY A 1 -4.31 -5.63 -23.93
N TYR A 2 -4.28 -6.95 -23.69
CA TYR A 2 -4.83 -7.58 -22.48
C TYR A 2 -3.83 -7.91 -21.35
N ILE A 3 -2.55 -7.51 -21.44
CA ILE A 3 -1.59 -7.61 -20.33
C ILE A 3 -0.62 -6.42 -20.47
N LEU A 4 -0.55 -5.55 -19.46
CA LEU A 4 0.43 -4.46 -19.37
C LEU A 4 1.76 -4.97 -18.79
N PRO A 5 2.91 -4.35 -19.08
CA PRO A 5 4.19 -4.74 -18.47
C PRO A 5 4.14 -4.76 -16.93
N SER A 6 3.37 -3.84 -16.34
CA SER A 6 3.17 -3.79 -14.89
C SER A 6 2.42 -5.00 -14.33
N ASP A 7 1.59 -5.68 -15.13
CA ASP A 7 0.83 -6.83 -14.66
C ASP A 7 1.74 -8.01 -14.29
N MET A 8 2.98 -8.01 -14.80
CA MET A 8 3.98 -8.99 -14.39
C MET A 8 4.36 -8.89 -12.91
N ASN A 9 4.14 -7.75 -12.26
CA ASN A 9 4.36 -7.63 -10.82
C ASN A 9 3.34 -8.42 -10.00
N LEU A 10 2.19 -8.80 -10.58
CA LEU A 10 1.15 -9.56 -9.88
C LEU A 10 1.53 -11.01 -9.63
N VAL A 11 2.55 -11.53 -10.31
CA VAL A 11 3.00 -12.92 -10.18
C VAL A 11 4.50 -12.97 -9.88
N ARG A 12 4.88 -13.82 -8.93
CA ARG A 12 6.27 -14.14 -8.64
C ARG A 12 6.45 -15.64 -8.68
N LEU A 13 7.31 -16.12 -9.57
CA LEU A 13 7.72 -17.52 -9.60
C LEU A 13 8.83 -17.73 -8.57
N VAL A 14 8.65 -18.73 -7.72
CA VAL A 14 9.59 -19.13 -6.67
C VAL A 14 9.90 -20.62 -6.84
N TYR A 15 11.09 -21.05 -6.42
CA TYR A 15 11.60 -22.39 -6.65
C TYR A 15 11.72 -23.22 -5.38
N SER A 16 11.37 -22.65 -4.22
CA SER A 16 11.35 -23.33 -2.93
C SER A 16 10.22 -22.83 -2.04
N ALA A 17 9.90 -23.62 -1.01
CA ALA A 17 8.97 -23.21 0.04
C ALA A 17 9.49 -22.01 0.84
N ASP A 18 10.80 -21.93 1.05
CA ASP A 18 11.43 -20.82 1.79
C ASP A 18 11.32 -19.50 1.03
N GLU A 19 11.58 -19.50 -0.30
CA GLU A 19 11.39 -18.33 -1.14
C GLU A 19 9.92 -17.87 -1.17
N ALA A 20 8.98 -18.82 -1.17
CA ALA A 20 7.54 -18.51 -1.09
C ALA A 20 7.19 -17.85 0.24
N ALA A 21 7.70 -18.39 1.35
CA ALA A 21 7.48 -17.86 2.68
C ALA A 21 8.07 -16.44 2.84
N GLU A 22 9.26 -16.19 2.28
CA GLU A 22 9.90 -14.88 2.28
C GLU A 22 9.07 -13.84 1.50
N GLU A 23 8.57 -14.19 0.32
CA GLU A 23 7.72 -13.30 -0.47
C GLU A 23 6.43 -12.93 0.29
N ILE A 24 5.79 -13.91 0.93
CA ILE A 24 4.57 -13.69 1.74
C ILE A 24 4.89 -12.80 2.95
N ALA A 25 5.97 -13.11 3.68
CA ALA A 25 6.40 -12.32 4.83
C ALA A 25 6.73 -10.88 4.44
N GLN A 26 7.39 -10.69 3.30
CA GLN A 26 7.71 -9.37 2.75
C GLN A 26 6.44 -8.62 2.33
N PHE A 27 5.44 -9.30 1.74
CA PHE A 27 4.17 -8.69 1.37
C PHE A 27 3.39 -8.16 2.58
N TYR A 28 3.38 -8.89 3.70
CA TYR A 28 2.65 -8.51 4.92
C TYR A 28 3.48 -7.72 5.94
N ARG A 29 4.70 -7.31 5.58
CA ARG A 29 5.65 -6.70 6.51
C ARG A 29 5.15 -5.35 7.06
N ASN A 30 4.52 -4.55 6.21
CA ASN A 30 3.88 -3.29 6.56
C ASN A 30 2.41 -3.26 6.15
N PHE A 31 2.06 -3.87 5.01
CA PHE A 31 0.68 -4.02 4.59
C PHE A 31 -0.08 -4.93 5.55
N HIS A 32 -1.20 -4.44 6.09
CA HIS A 32 -2.12 -5.23 6.90
C HIS A 32 -3.33 -5.66 6.07
N SER A 33 -4.06 -4.70 5.52
CA SER A 33 -5.26 -4.94 4.72
C SER A 33 -5.57 -3.75 3.83
N SER A 34 -6.57 -3.89 2.96
CA SER A 34 -7.12 -2.77 2.20
C SER A 34 -8.63 -2.85 2.14
N ARG A 35 -9.31 -1.70 2.04
CA ARG A 35 -10.75 -1.62 1.80
C ARG A 35 -11.09 -0.48 0.86
N TRP A 36 -12.25 -0.60 0.23
CA TRP A 36 -12.90 0.53 -0.42
C TRP A 36 -13.74 1.28 0.62
N LEU A 37 -13.62 2.61 0.63
CA LEU A 37 -14.47 3.50 1.41
C LEU A 37 -15.00 4.58 0.48
N LYS A 38 -16.26 4.43 0.06
CA LYS A 38 -16.86 5.24 -1.02
C LYS A 38 -16.00 5.14 -2.29
N ASP A 39 -15.42 6.23 -2.75
CA ASP A 39 -14.57 6.34 -3.94
C ASP A 39 -13.07 6.19 -3.64
N ARG A 40 -12.69 6.06 -2.36
CA ARG A 40 -11.29 5.93 -1.94
C ARG A 40 -10.90 4.48 -1.72
N PHE A 41 -9.69 4.16 -2.18
CA PHE A 41 -8.99 2.94 -1.81
C PHE A 41 -8.11 3.25 -0.61
N VAL A 42 -8.30 2.50 0.47
CA VAL A 42 -7.60 2.69 1.74
C VAL A 42 -6.75 1.46 2.01
N ILE A 43 -5.44 1.65 2.13
CA ILE A 43 -4.49 0.64 2.55
C ILE A 43 -4.19 0.89 4.03
N ARG A 44 -4.30 -0.16 4.87
CA ARG A 44 -3.92 -0.12 6.28
C ARG A 44 -2.50 -0.63 6.46
N LEU A 45 -1.71 0.11 7.21
CA LEU A 45 -0.28 -0.10 7.41
C LEU A 45 0.04 -0.26 8.90
N ASN A 46 0.94 -1.20 9.21
CA ASN A 46 1.47 -1.43 10.55
C ASN A 46 2.40 -0.28 10.98
N HIS A 47 3.11 0.32 10.03
CA HIS A 47 4.06 1.41 10.20
C HIS A 47 3.70 2.57 9.28
N ARG A 48 3.71 3.77 9.88
CA ARG A 48 3.59 5.04 9.15
C ARG A 48 4.73 5.17 8.14
N LEU A 49 4.44 5.72 6.96
CA LEU A 49 5.46 6.07 5.97
C LEU A 49 6.12 7.40 6.32
N SER A 50 7.41 7.52 6.00
CA SER A 50 8.14 8.77 6.17
C SER A 50 7.60 9.86 5.24
N GLU A 51 7.84 11.13 5.60
CA GLU A 51 7.46 12.27 4.74
C GLU A 51 8.16 12.23 3.38
N ALA A 52 9.39 11.71 3.33
CA ALA A 52 10.12 11.51 2.09
C ALA A 52 9.44 10.47 1.19
N THR A 53 9.00 9.36 1.78
CA THR A 53 8.22 8.33 1.08
C THR A 53 6.90 8.89 0.56
N MET A 54 6.16 9.67 1.36
CA MET A 54 4.91 10.29 0.91
C MET A 54 5.12 11.19 -0.32
N ARG A 55 6.19 12.00 -0.33
CA ARG A 55 6.57 12.79 -1.51
C ARG A 55 6.95 11.91 -2.70
N GLN A 56 7.62 10.78 -2.45
CA GLN A 56 7.95 9.81 -3.49
C GLN A 56 6.70 9.19 -4.11
N LEU A 57 5.71 8.78 -3.31
CA LEU A 57 4.44 8.24 -3.80
C LEU A 57 3.72 9.24 -4.71
N ASN A 58 3.63 10.51 -4.28
CA ASN A 58 2.98 11.57 -5.05
C ASN A 58 3.73 11.98 -6.32
N ARG A 59 4.98 11.55 -6.50
CA ARG A 59 5.74 11.78 -7.74
C ARG A 59 5.72 10.55 -8.65
N ASP A 60 6.01 9.39 -8.10
CA ASP A 60 6.29 8.19 -8.89
C ASP A 60 5.00 7.37 -9.13
N PHE A 61 3.99 7.48 -8.26
CA PHE A 61 2.77 6.67 -8.30
C PHE A 61 1.49 7.47 -8.51
N ILE A 62 1.58 8.78 -8.79
CA ILE A 62 0.41 9.66 -8.94
C ILE A 62 -0.57 9.19 -10.02
N GLY A 63 -0.10 8.45 -11.03
CA GLY A 63 -0.95 7.83 -12.05
C GLY A 63 -1.97 6.83 -11.50
N LEU A 64 -1.73 6.26 -10.29
CA LEU A 64 -2.71 5.43 -9.58
C LEU A 64 -3.90 6.25 -9.07
N CYS A 65 -3.72 7.55 -8.84
CA CYS A 65 -4.76 8.45 -8.39
C CYS A 65 -5.60 8.92 -9.59
N LYS A 66 -6.89 8.58 -9.59
CA LYS A 66 -7.87 9.14 -10.52
C LYS A 66 -7.99 10.65 -10.38
N ASN A 67 -7.88 11.15 -9.15
CA ASN A 67 -7.79 12.57 -8.79
C ASN A 67 -7.10 12.70 -7.42
N GLY A 68 -6.70 13.94 -7.08
CA GLY A 68 -6.00 14.22 -5.84
C GLY A 68 -4.64 13.51 -5.77
N ASP A 69 -4.23 13.18 -4.57
CA ASP A 69 -2.92 12.64 -4.22
C ASP A 69 -3.04 11.57 -3.11
N PHE A 70 -1.92 10.96 -2.74
CA PHE A 70 -1.86 10.03 -1.62
C PHE A 70 -1.91 10.80 -0.29
N GLN A 71 -2.82 10.36 0.58
CA GLN A 71 -3.02 10.93 1.91
C GLN A 71 -2.74 9.88 2.97
N GLN A 72 -1.89 10.23 3.93
CA GLN A 72 -1.63 9.40 5.10
C GLN A 72 -2.37 9.99 6.30
N GLN A 73 -3.33 9.24 6.83
CA GLN A 73 -4.23 9.71 7.88
C GLN A 73 -4.35 8.69 9.02
N PRO A 74 -4.64 9.14 10.25
CA PRO A 74 -5.02 8.24 11.34
C PRO A 74 -6.40 7.62 11.08
N TYR A 75 -6.81 6.72 11.96
CA TYR A 75 -8.18 6.19 12.02
C TYR A 75 -9.22 7.32 11.99
N CYS A 76 -10.31 7.11 11.24
CA CYS A 76 -11.40 8.08 11.08
C CYS A 76 -12.74 7.49 11.54
N GLU A 77 -13.67 8.33 11.97
CA GLU A 77 -15.01 7.95 12.46
C GLU A 77 -15.82 7.08 11.49
N SER A 78 -15.51 7.13 10.19
CA SER A 78 -16.12 6.26 9.18
C SER A 78 -15.77 4.77 9.30
N GLU A 79 -14.88 4.39 10.21
CA GLU A 79 -14.39 3.02 10.45
C GLU A 79 -14.82 2.47 11.82
N GLN A 80 -15.88 3.04 12.44
CA GLN A 80 -16.41 2.66 13.78
C GLN A 80 -16.74 1.17 13.95
N ASP A 81 -16.90 0.43 12.86
CA ASP A 81 -17.15 -1.00 12.82
C ASP A 81 -15.92 -1.85 13.15
N GLU A 82 -14.71 -1.30 13.12
CA GLU A 82 -13.44 -2.02 13.30
C GLU A 82 -12.49 -1.30 14.29
N PRO A 83 -12.90 -1.08 15.55
CA PRO A 83 -12.11 -0.33 16.53
C PRO A 83 -10.74 -0.98 16.83
N GLU A 84 -10.61 -2.29 16.69
CA GLU A 84 -9.35 -3.02 16.87
C GLU A 84 -8.29 -2.63 15.83
N LEU A 85 -8.71 -2.11 14.67
CA LEU A 85 -7.81 -1.64 13.62
C LEU A 85 -7.45 -0.17 13.78
N ALA A 86 -7.98 0.55 14.78
CA ALA A 86 -7.70 1.97 15.00
C ALA A 86 -6.20 2.33 15.12
N PRO A 87 -5.32 1.49 15.69
CA PRO A 87 -3.88 1.81 15.77
C PRO A 87 -3.17 1.88 14.41
N LEU A 88 -3.73 1.29 13.35
CA LEU A 88 -3.07 1.21 12.04
C LEU A 88 -3.05 2.57 11.32
N THR A 89 -2.01 2.80 10.51
CA THR A 89 -1.95 3.98 9.65
C THR A 89 -2.76 3.74 8.37
N ARG A 90 -3.50 4.74 7.87
CA ARG A 90 -4.22 4.65 6.59
C ARG A 90 -3.45 5.41 5.52
N LEU A 91 -3.17 4.75 4.39
CA LEU A 91 -2.79 5.36 3.13
C LEU A 91 -4.01 5.34 2.20
N ALA A 92 -4.61 6.51 1.99
CA ALA A 92 -5.85 6.69 1.25
C ALA A 92 -5.62 7.49 -0.04
N PHE A 93 -6.23 7.05 -1.13
CA PHE A 93 -6.21 7.73 -2.42
C PHE A 93 -7.39 7.29 -3.28
N VAL A 94 -7.75 8.06 -4.30
CA VAL A 94 -8.83 7.68 -5.22
C VAL A 94 -8.23 6.81 -6.32
N PHE A 95 -8.27 5.48 -6.15
CA PHE A 95 -7.63 4.57 -7.10
C PHE A 95 -8.33 4.58 -8.46
N ASN A 96 -7.55 4.56 -9.54
CA ASN A 96 -8.05 4.53 -10.90
C ASN A 96 -8.73 3.20 -11.31
N GLY A 97 -8.60 2.15 -10.49
CA GLY A 97 -9.31 0.87 -10.65
C GLY A 97 -8.82 -0.02 -11.78
N ARG A 98 -7.66 0.29 -12.40
CA ARG A 98 -7.14 -0.47 -13.54
C ARG A 98 -5.66 -0.84 -13.45
N ASP A 99 -4.82 0.00 -12.83
CA ASP A 99 -3.36 -0.19 -12.86
C ASP A 99 -2.89 -1.06 -11.68
N HIS A 100 -3.42 -2.29 -11.58
CA HIS A 100 -3.17 -3.21 -10.45
C HIS A 100 -1.72 -3.67 -10.35
N GLY A 101 -1.04 -3.86 -11.49
CA GLY A 101 0.38 -4.15 -11.51
C GLY A 101 1.21 -3.05 -10.83
N ARG A 102 0.89 -1.79 -11.12
CA ARG A 102 1.56 -0.64 -10.50
C ARG A 102 1.15 -0.45 -9.03
N LEU A 103 -0.07 -0.83 -8.66
CA LEU A 103 -0.48 -0.93 -7.25
C LEU A 103 0.37 -1.97 -6.50
N ARG A 104 0.64 -3.13 -7.12
CA ARG A 104 1.51 -4.15 -6.53
C ARG A 104 2.96 -3.69 -6.37
N GLU A 105 3.47 -2.89 -7.30
CA GLU A 105 4.77 -2.21 -7.15
C GLU A 105 4.78 -1.21 -5.98
N LEU A 106 3.70 -0.44 -5.80
CA LEU A 106 3.52 0.43 -4.62
C LEU A 106 3.56 -0.41 -3.33
N LEU A 107 2.86 -1.55 -3.29
CA LEU A 107 2.88 -2.45 -2.14
C LEU A 107 4.30 -2.99 -1.87
N ASN A 108 5.08 -3.30 -2.90
CA ASN A 108 6.48 -3.69 -2.72
C ASN A 108 7.31 -2.58 -2.07
N LEU A 109 7.09 -1.32 -2.44
CA LEU A 109 7.82 -0.18 -1.90
C LEU A 109 7.45 0.09 -0.43
N ILE A 110 6.16 0.18 -0.10
CA ILE A 110 5.73 0.54 1.25
C ILE A 110 6.07 -0.54 2.30
N ASN A 111 6.33 -1.77 1.86
CA ASN A 111 6.74 -2.89 2.71
C ASN A 111 8.24 -2.91 3.03
N GLN A 112 9.06 -2.02 2.48
CA GLN A 112 10.50 -1.98 2.79
C GLN A 112 10.78 -1.04 3.98
N PRO A 113 11.52 -1.48 5.01
CA PRO A 113 11.71 -0.72 6.25
C PRO A 113 12.24 0.71 6.09
N GLN A 114 13.08 0.97 5.09
CA GLN A 114 13.64 2.30 4.85
C GLN A 114 12.60 3.35 4.46
N HIS A 115 11.38 2.92 4.09
CA HIS A 115 10.29 3.82 3.75
C HIS A 115 9.42 4.21 4.94
N TRP A 116 9.63 3.59 6.10
CA TRP A 116 8.84 3.84 7.30
C TRP A 116 9.35 5.05 8.06
N ALA A 117 8.45 5.71 8.78
CA ALA A 117 8.83 6.75 9.73
C ALA A 117 9.56 6.09 10.90
N THR A 118 10.64 6.73 11.37
CA THR A 118 11.25 6.36 12.64
C THR A 118 10.22 6.58 13.76
N PRO A 119 10.07 5.62 14.69
CA PRO A 119 9.26 5.86 15.88
C PRO A 119 9.73 7.16 16.56
N PRO A 120 8.82 8.02 17.05
CA PRO A 120 9.24 9.08 17.95
C PRO A 120 9.95 8.41 19.15
N GLY A 121 11.17 8.86 19.44
CA GLY A 121 11.97 8.39 20.57
C GLY A 121 11.40 8.81 21.92
#